data_AF-A0AAW6V278-F1
#
_entry.id   AF-A0AAW6V278-F1
#
_cell.length_a   1.000
_cell.length_b   1.000
_cell.length_c   1.000
_cell.angle_alpha   90.00
_cell.angle_beta   90.00
_cell.angle_gamma   90.00
#
_symmetry.space_group_name_H-M   'P 1'
#
loop_
_entity.id
_entity.type
_entity.pdbx_description
1 polymer ?
#
loop_
_entity_poly.entity_id
_entity_poly.type
_entity_poly.pdbx_seq_one_letter_code
_entity_poly.pdbx_strand_id
1 'polypeptide(L)'
;MNNSTSYNTLQSVLQTYHDNYAVPMLRVILQMQRDRTPESLLAAIKAQDLAQAMLSHVGDVASRIASQEHSTLTQEEADCISAEISDSLLLLLSCIEETCEMALELAPNTNTQEA
;
A
#
# COMPACT_ATOMS: atom_id res chain seq x y z
N MET A 1 -13.04 -24.70 1.16
CA MET A 1 -11.67 -25.10 0.83
C MET A 1 -10.93 -25.38 2.13
N ASN A 2 -10.02 -26.35 2.15
CA ASN A 2 -9.16 -26.60 3.31
C ASN A 2 -7.78 -26.03 2.96
N ASN A 3 -7.48 -24.84 3.47
CA ASN A 3 -6.26 -24.11 3.12
C ASN A 3 -5.09 -24.56 4.01
N SER A 4 -3.87 -24.45 3.48
CA SER A 4 -2.66 -24.77 4.20
C SER A 4 -2.41 -23.81 5.39
N THR A 5 -1.68 -24.27 6.39
CA THR A 5 -1.29 -23.42 7.53
C THR A 5 -0.43 -22.24 7.06
N SER A 6 0.45 -22.48 6.08
CA SER A 6 1.26 -21.44 5.44
C SER A 6 0.38 -20.37 4.80
N TYR A 7 -0.63 -20.76 4.03
CA TYR A 7 -1.55 -19.83 3.38
C TYR A 7 -2.37 -19.02 4.39
N ASN A 8 -2.97 -19.67 5.40
CA ASN A 8 -3.75 -18.97 6.43
C ASN A 8 -2.90 -17.95 7.20
N THR A 9 -1.62 -18.26 7.43
CA THR A 9 -0.68 -17.33 8.06
C THR A 9 -0.44 -16.10 7.17
N LEU A 10 -0.18 -16.32 5.88
CA LEU A 10 0.03 -15.23 4.91
C LEU A 10 -1.22 -14.37 4.74
N GLN A 11 -2.39 -14.99 4.69
CA GLN A 11 -3.65 -14.26 4.62
C GLN A 11 -3.91 -13.42 5.88
N SER A 12 -3.54 -13.91 7.07
CA SER A 12 -3.61 -13.11 8.30
C SER A 12 -2.66 -11.91 8.28
N VAL A 13 -1.47 -12.08 7.70
CA VAL A 13 -0.49 -10.99 7.54
C VAL A 13 -1.00 -9.94 6.55
N LEU A 14 -1.56 -10.36 5.42
CA LEU A 14 -2.19 -9.47 4.44
C LEU A 14 -3.41 -8.74 5.02
N GLN A 15 -4.27 -9.44 5.75
CA GLN A 15 -5.41 -8.81 6.43
C GLN A 15 -4.94 -7.73 7.42
N THR A 16 -3.89 -8.02 8.19
CA THR A 16 -3.27 -7.04 9.09
C THR A 16 -2.74 -5.84 8.32
N TYR A 17 -2.19 -6.06 7.13
CA TYR A 17 -1.73 -4.99 6.26
C TYR A 17 -2.89 -4.08 5.81
N HIS A 18 -3.98 -4.68 5.33
CA HIS A 18 -5.15 -3.96 4.84
C HIS A 18 -5.80 -3.12 5.93
N ASP A 19 -6.05 -3.73 7.09
CA ASP A 19 -6.77 -3.10 8.19
C ASP A 19 -5.99 -1.95 8.82
N ASN A 20 -4.67 -2.12 8.98
CA ASN A 20 -3.85 -1.18 9.75
C ASN A 20 -3.07 -0.18 8.91
N TYR A 21 -2.89 -0.41 7.60
CA TYR A 21 -2.09 0.48 6.76
C TYR A 21 -2.80 0.88 5.48
N ALA A 22 -3.36 -0.05 4.69
CA ALA A 22 -3.99 0.31 3.42
C ALA A 22 -5.27 1.14 3.62
N VAL A 23 -6.21 0.67 4.46
CA VAL A 23 -7.46 1.40 4.73
C VAL A 23 -7.20 2.76 5.41
N PRO A 24 -6.33 2.86 6.45
CA PRO A 24 -5.97 4.16 7.01
C PRO A 24 -5.32 5.10 6.01
N MET A 25 -4.42 4.63 5.14
CA MET A 25 -3.82 5.42 4.07
C MET A 25 -4.91 6.01 3.16
N LEU A 26 -5.84 5.19 2.67
CA LEU A 26 -6.95 5.65 1.83
C LEU A 26 -7.80 6.73 2.51
N ARG A 27 -8.06 6.61 3.81
CA ARG A 27 -8.80 7.64 4.57
C ARG A 27 -8.07 8.97 4.59
N VAL A 28 -6.75 8.96 4.77
CA VAL A 28 -5.94 10.18 4.77
C VAL A 28 -5.86 10.79 3.37
N ILE A 29 -5.81 9.97 2.31
CA ILE A 29 -5.86 10.45 0.92
C ILE A 29 -7.21 11.12 0.63
N LEU A 30 -8.33 10.51 1.02
CA LEU A 30 -9.65 11.13 0.89
C LEU A 30 -9.74 12.46 1.65
N GLN A 31 -9.12 12.53 2.84
CA GLN A 31 -9.02 13.76 3.59
C GLN A 31 -8.17 14.81 2.87
N MET A 32 -7.03 14.42 2.29
CA MET A 32 -6.22 15.31 1.46
C MET A 32 -7.03 15.87 0.28
N GLN A 33 -7.76 15.03 -0.44
CA GLN A 33 -8.59 15.46 -1.59
C GLN A 33 -9.67 16.48 -1.17
N ARG A 34 -10.19 16.35 0.04
CA ARG A 34 -11.17 17.30 0.60
C ARG A 34 -10.52 18.60 1.06
N ASP A 35 -9.46 18.50 1.85
CA ASP A 35 -8.86 19.63 2.57
C ASP A 35 -7.93 20.45 1.66
N ARG A 36 -7.23 19.79 0.73
CA ARG A 36 -6.33 20.38 -0.28
C ARG A 36 -5.35 21.40 0.33
N THR A 37 -4.66 21.02 1.40
CA THR A 37 -3.64 21.84 2.04
C THR A 37 -2.29 21.13 2.02
N PRO A 38 -1.16 21.87 2.14
CA PRO A 38 0.15 21.25 2.26
C PRO A 38 0.26 20.26 3.43
N GLU A 39 -0.42 20.54 4.55
CA GLU A 39 -0.43 19.68 5.73
C GLU A 39 -1.19 18.37 5.48
N SER A 40 -2.34 18.41 4.81
CA SER A 40 -3.09 17.21 4.48
C SER A 40 -2.38 16.36 3.42
N LEU A 41 -1.70 17.01 2.45
CA LEU A 41 -0.81 16.34 1.51
C LEU A 41 0.37 15.65 2.20
N LEU A 42 1.06 16.34 3.12
CA LEU A 42 2.17 15.74 3.87
C LEU A 42 1.71 14.55 4.72
N ALA A 43 0.52 14.62 5.30
CA ALA A 43 -0.06 13.50 6.04
C ALA A 43 -0.33 12.29 5.14
N ALA A 44 -0.87 12.52 3.93
CA ALA A 44 -1.12 11.45 2.96
C ALA A 44 0.19 10.78 2.51
N ILE A 45 1.22 11.57 2.19
CA ILE A 45 2.55 11.05 1.80
C ILE A 45 3.15 10.19 2.93
N LYS A 46 3.06 10.61 4.18
CA LYS A 46 3.54 9.82 5.32
C LYS A 46 2.78 8.51 5.49
N ALA A 47 1.47 8.52 5.26
CA ALA A 47 0.66 7.30 5.32
C ALA A 47 1.02 6.33 4.18
N GLN A 48 1.31 6.83 2.98
CA GLN A 48 1.79 6.04 1.86
C GLN A 48 3.17 5.43 2.13
N ASP A 49 4.12 6.19 2.67
CA ASP A 49 5.46 5.68 3.02
C ASP A 49 5.37 4.52 4.03
N LEU A 50 4.53 4.68 5.06
CA LEU A 50 4.27 3.61 6.03
C LEU A 50 3.60 2.38 5.37
N ALA A 51 2.58 2.59 4.54
CA ALA A 51 1.92 1.49 3.83
C ALA A 51 2.90 0.77 2.90
N GLN A 52 3.75 1.49 2.17
CA GLN A 52 4.76 0.91 1.30
C GLN A 52 5.77 0.06 2.08
N ALA A 53 6.28 0.58 3.20
CA ALA A 53 7.21 -0.15 4.06
C ALA A 53 6.58 -1.44 4.61
N MET A 54 5.32 -1.38 5.03
CA MET A 54 4.60 -2.55 5.55
C MET A 54 4.25 -3.55 4.45
N LEU A 55 3.92 -3.11 3.23
CA LEU A 55 3.69 -4.01 2.10
C LEU A 55 4.99 -4.75 1.71
N SER A 56 6.13 -4.05 1.73
CA SER A 56 7.44 -4.69 1.55
C SER A 56 7.68 -5.79 2.58
N HIS A 57 7.34 -5.53 3.85
CA HIS A 57 7.44 -6.53 4.91
C HIS A 57 6.54 -7.75 4.65
N VAL A 58 5.31 -7.55 4.15
CA VAL A 58 4.44 -8.66 3.73
C VAL A 58 5.11 -9.51 2.65
N GLY A 59 5.73 -8.87 1.65
CA GLY A 59 6.49 -9.56 0.60
C GLY A 59 7.65 -10.41 1.15
N ASP A 60 8.41 -9.86 2.11
CA ASP A 60 9.50 -10.58 2.77
C ASP A 60 8.99 -11.80 3.56
N VAL A 61 7.86 -11.66 4.27
CA VAL A 61 7.23 -12.76 5.00
C VAL A 61 6.72 -13.84 4.04
N ALA A 62 6.11 -13.45 2.91
CA ALA A 62 5.69 -14.36 1.86
C ALA A 62 6.87 -15.16 1.28
N SER A 63 7.96 -14.47 0.93
CA SER A 63 9.18 -15.12 0.41
C SER A 63 9.80 -16.09 1.43
N ARG A 64 9.85 -15.69 2.71
CA ARG A 64 10.34 -16.56 3.80
C ARG A 64 9.48 -17.80 3.99
N ILE A 65 8.15 -17.66 3.99
CA ILE A 65 7.23 -18.81 4.14
C ILE A 65 7.31 -19.72 2.93
N ALA A 66 7.41 -19.19 1.71
CA ALA A 66 7.53 -19.99 0.49
C ALA A 66 8.85 -20.78 0.44
N SER A 67 9.94 -20.22 0.95
CA SER A 67 11.28 -20.83 0.93
C SER A 67 11.57 -21.80 2.09
N GLN A 68 10.66 -21.95 3.06
CA GLN A 68 10.84 -22.88 4.17
C GLN A 68 10.77 -24.34 3.72
N GLU A 69 11.70 -25.17 4.21
CA GLU A 69 11.84 -26.60 3.88
C GLU A 69 10.60 -27.45 4.21
N HIS A 70 9.71 -26.94 5.07
CA HIS A 70 8.44 -27.56 5.44
C HIS A 70 7.23 -26.68 5.10
N SER A 71 7.36 -25.78 4.12
CA SER A 71 6.22 -24.97 3.69
C SER A 71 5.11 -25.87 3.17
N THR A 72 3.90 -25.62 3.68
CA THR A 72 2.68 -26.30 3.22
C THR A 72 1.99 -25.53 2.10
N LEU A 73 2.59 -24.42 1.66
CA LEU A 73 2.03 -23.52 0.65
C LEU A 73 2.00 -24.21 -0.71
N THR A 74 0.80 -24.36 -1.27
CA THR A 74 0.63 -24.89 -2.62
C THR A 74 0.88 -23.81 -3.68
N GLN A 75 1.08 -24.20 -4.94
CA GLN A 75 1.26 -23.23 -6.03
C GLN A 75 0.03 -22.32 -6.20
N GLU A 76 -1.18 -22.89 -6.19
CA GLU A 76 -2.42 -22.11 -6.32
C GLU A 76 -2.56 -21.07 -5.19
N GLU A 77 -2.23 -21.47 -3.97
CA GLU A 77 -2.22 -20.58 -2.81
C GLU A 77 -1.13 -19.49 -2.94
N ALA A 78 0.05 -19.83 -3.44
CA ALA A 78 1.11 -18.86 -3.70
C ALA A 78 0.71 -17.84 -4.78
N ASP A 79 0.04 -18.29 -5.84
CA ASP A 79 -0.47 -17.44 -6.92
C ASP A 79 -1.54 -16.47 -6.39
N CYS A 80 -2.44 -16.95 -5.51
CA CYS A 80 -3.43 -16.11 -4.84
C CYS A 80 -2.78 -15.01 -3.98
N ILE A 81 -1.80 -15.38 -3.14
CA ILE A 81 -1.07 -14.41 -2.29
C ILE A 81 -0.31 -13.40 -3.15
N SER A 82 0.36 -13.87 -4.22
CA SER A 82 1.09 -13.01 -5.14
C SER A 82 0.17 -12.02 -5.85
N ALA A 83 -1.03 -12.46 -6.26
CA ALA A 83 -2.02 -11.59 -6.88
C ALA A 83 -2.46 -10.48 -5.90
N GLU A 84 -2.77 -10.84 -4.65
CA GLU A 84 -3.22 -9.86 -3.65
C GLU A 84 -2.14 -8.83 -3.29
N ILE A 85 -0.87 -9.26 -3.19
CA ILE A 85 0.25 -8.34 -3.00
C ILE A 85 0.40 -7.39 -4.21
N SER A 86 0.22 -7.91 -5.43
CA SER A 86 0.31 -7.13 -6.65
C SER A 86 -0.81 -6.09 -6.75
N ASP A 87 -2.04 -6.46 -6.40
CA ASP A 87 -3.18 -5.53 -6.35
C ASP A 87 -2.96 -4.43 -5.30
N SER A 88 -2.40 -4.79 -4.14
CA SER A 88 -2.05 -3.84 -3.09
C SER A 88 -0.97 -2.85 -3.53
N LEU A 89 0.02 -3.33 -4.29
CA LEU A 89 1.06 -2.49 -4.86
C LEU A 89 0.49 -1.52 -5.91
N LEU A 90 -0.39 -2.02 -6.79
CA LEU A 90 -1.04 -1.19 -7.81
C LEU A 90 -1.87 -0.08 -7.16
N LEU A 91 -2.64 -0.40 -6.12
CA LEU A 91 -3.40 0.58 -5.35
C LEU A 91 -2.47 1.67 -4.77
N LEU A 92 -1.35 1.28 -4.19
CA LEU A 92 -0.38 2.21 -3.60
C LEU A 92 0.22 3.14 -4.66
N LEU A 93 0.52 2.62 -5.85
CA LEU A 93 1.01 3.43 -6.97
C LEU A 93 -0.03 4.47 -7.42
N SER A 94 -1.29 4.08 -7.59
CA SER A 94 -2.37 5.02 -7.93
C SER A 94 -2.56 6.10 -6.86
N CYS A 95 -2.47 5.72 -5.59
CA CYS A 95 -2.49 6.68 -4.49
C CYS A 95 -1.33 7.69 -4.57
N ILE A 96 -0.13 7.23 -4.90
CA ILE A 96 1.05 8.09 -5.04
C ILE A 96 0.84 9.09 -6.19
N GLU A 97 0.30 8.64 -7.32
CA GLU A 97 -0.04 9.52 -8.45
C GLU A 97 -0.96 10.66 -8.00
N GLU A 98 -2.03 10.35 -7.25
CA GLU A 98 -2.94 11.39 -6.71
C GLU A 98 -2.23 12.42 -5.83
N THR A 99 -1.30 11.98 -4.97
CA THR A 99 -0.52 12.90 -4.12
C THR A 99 0.47 13.73 -4.93
N CYS A 100 1.05 13.18 -6.00
CA CYS A 100 1.92 13.93 -6.89
C CYS A 100 1.14 15.02 -7.65
N GLU A 101 -0.06 14.71 -8.13
CA GLU A 101 -0.95 15.69 -8.76
C GLU A 101 -1.32 16.81 -7.79
N MET A 102 -1.75 16.47 -6.57
CA MET A 102 -2.05 17.46 -5.53
C MET A 102 -0.84 18.34 -5.19
N ALA A 103 0.37 17.76 -5.16
CA ALA A 103 1.60 18.52 -4.93
C ALA A 103 1.85 19.57 -6.04
N LEU A 104 1.58 19.22 -7.30
CA LEU A 104 1.69 20.15 -8.43
C LEU A 104 0.65 21.26 -8.37
N GLU A 105 -0.59 20.93 -7.98
CA GLU A 105 -1.66 21.92 -7.84
C GLU A 105 -1.41 22.92 -6.71
N LEU A 106 -0.80 22.47 -5.60
CA LEU A 106 -0.48 23.31 -4.46
C LEU A 106 0.83 24.09 -4.65
N ALA A 107 1.62 23.77 -5.68
CA ALA A 107 2.83 24.52 -5.98
C ALA A 107 2.50 25.97 -6.36
N PRO A 108 3.26 26.96 -5.88
CA PRO A 108 3.01 28.36 -6.21
C PRO A 108 3.17 28.60 -7.72
N ASN A 109 2.21 29.29 -8.33
CA ASN A 109 2.28 29.70 -9.73
C ASN A 109 3.47 30.63 -9.95
N THR A 110 4.57 30.12 -10.50
CA THR A 110 5.76 30.91 -10.86
C THR A 110 5.56 31.77 -12.11
N ASN A 111 4.41 31.66 -12.79
CA ASN A 111 4.12 32.36 -14.05
C ASN A 111 3.61 33.81 -13.88
N THR A 112 3.32 34.26 -12.65
CA THR A 112 2.72 35.59 -12.40
C THR A 112 3.67 36.60 -11.74
N GLN A 113 4.94 36.25 -11.53
CA GLN A 113 5.93 37.14 -10.89
C GLN A 113 6.74 38.02 -11.85
N GLU A 114 6.46 37.98 -13.16
CA GLU A 114 7.07 38.87 -14.14
C GLU A 114 6.02 39.46 -15.08
N ALA A 115 5.42 40.59 -14.69
CA ALA A 115 4.74 41.55 -15.59
C ALA A 115 4.61 42.92 -14.92
#